data_AF-Q05EB1-F1
#
_entry.id   AF-Q05EB1-F1
#
_cell.length_a   1.000
_cell.length_b   1.000
_cell.length_c   1.000
_cell.angle_alpha   90.00
_cell.angle_beta   90.00
_cell.angle_gamma   90.00
#
_symmetry.space_group_name_H-M   'P 1'
#
loop_
_entity.id
_entity.type
_entity.pdbx_description
1 polymer ?
#
loop_
_entity_poly.entity_id
_entity_poly.type
_entity_poly.pdbx_seq_one_letter_code
_entity_poly.pdbx_strand_id
1 'polypeptide(L)'
;GKDIVQFAKAVKISNPTIDGKVCTGKHMIGTAHGTPTGYDADVSSDGKTAQCSGFNAEQQGETFSKFAEVLKLKEGKNWPTGWQRKSGSTKEVVAPNSNAKAVAKDLVDLNR
;
A
#
# COMPACT_ATOMS: atom_id res chain seq x y z
N GLY A 1 -9.43 -8.29 -4.95
CA GLY A 1 -9.94 -6.92 -4.78
C GLY A 1 -10.99 -6.83 -3.69
N LYS A 2 -12.20 -7.34 -3.96
CA LYS A 2 -13.32 -7.30 -3.02
C LYS A 2 -13.00 -7.88 -1.64
N ASP A 3 -12.38 -9.06 -1.58
CA ASP A 3 -12.13 -9.74 -0.30
C ASP A 3 -11.12 -9.00 0.57
N ILE A 4 -10.01 -8.54 -0.01
CA ILE A 4 -8.99 -7.78 0.74
C ILE A 4 -9.55 -6.45 1.27
N VAL A 5 -10.46 -5.81 0.53
CA VAL A 5 -11.14 -4.59 0.99
C VAL A 5 -12.05 -4.88 2.19
N GLN A 6 -12.80 -5.99 2.15
CA GLN A 6 -13.64 -6.36 3.30
C GLN A 6 -12.80 -6.79 4.50
N PHE A 7 -11.68 -7.49 4.26
CA PHE A 7 -10.74 -7.84 5.29
C PHE A 7 -10.14 -6.59 5.96
N ALA A 8 -9.68 -5.60 5.20
CA ALA A 8 -9.17 -4.36 5.75
C ALA A 8 -10.23 -3.59 6.57
N LYS A 9 -11.48 -3.59 6.12
CA LYS A 9 -12.61 -3.01 6.88
C LYS A 9 -12.87 -3.76 8.19
N ALA A 10 -12.82 -5.10 8.17
CA ALA A 10 -12.97 -5.90 9.38
C ALA A 10 -11.83 -5.60 10.37
N VAL A 11 -10.58 -5.59 9.89
CA VAL A 11 -9.39 -5.27 10.70
C VAL A 11 -9.50 -3.88 11.32
N LYS A 12 -9.92 -2.86 10.57
CA LYS A 12 -10.15 -1.50 11.10
C LYS A 12 -11.10 -1.49 12.31
N ILE A 13 -12.14 -2.32 12.29
CA ILE A 13 -13.15 -2.39 13.37
C ILE A 13 -12.66 -3.25 14.53
N SER A 14 -12.12 -4.44 14.23
CA SER A 14 -11.77 -5.43 15.25
C SER A 14 -10.41 -5.18 15.90
N ASN A 15 -9.46 -4.59 15.19
CA ASN A 15 -8.12 -4.32 15.68
C ASN A 15 -7.49 -3.08 14.99
N PRO A 16 -7.83 -1.86 15.44
CA PRO A 16 -7.27 -0.62 14.91
C PRO A 16 -5.74 -0.54 15.00
N THR A 17 -5.13 -1.23 15.97
CA THR A 17 -3.68 -1.30 16.11
C THR A 17 -3.05 -2.08 14.95
N ILE A 18 -3.67 -3.16 14.48
CA ILE A 18 -3.23 -3.89 13.29
C ILE A 18 -3.47 -3.07 12.02
N ASP A 19 -4.62 -2.38 11.92
CA ASP A 19 -4.91 -1.48 10.79
C ASP A 19 -3.80 -0.43 10.60
N GLY A 20 -3.26 0.11 11.70
CA GLY A 20 -2.16 1.08 11.72
C GLY A 20 -0.76 0.50 11.52
N LYS A 21 -0.59 -0.81 11.37
CA LYS A 21 0.72 -1.46 11.18
C LYS A 21 0.89 -2.12 9.81
N VAL A 22 -0.22 -2.48 9.15
CA VAL A 22 -0.19 -3.12 7.84
C VAL A 22 -0.17 -2.06 6.75
N CYS A 23 0.74 -2.20 5.77
CA CYS A 23 0.96 -1.25 4.69
C CYS A 23 1.43 0.15 5.11
N THR A 24 1.89 0.36 6.34
CA THR A 24 2.38 1.69 6.77
C THR A 24 3.89 1.88 6.59
N GLY A 25 4.61 0.81 6.21
CA GLY A 25 6.07 0.75 6.28
C GLY A 25 6.82 1.21 5.02
N LYS A 26 8.11 0.85 4.99
CA LYS A 26 9.09 1.30 3.98
C LYS A 26 9.83 0.17 3.25
N HIS A 27 9.43 -1.07 3.44
CA HIS A 27 10.19 -2.22 2.95
C HIS A 27 9.95 -2.55 1.46
N MET A 28 9.05 -1.81 0.79
CA MET A 28 8.71 -1.99 -0.64
C MET A 28 8.99 -0.77 -1.52
N ILE A 29 9.72 0.25 -1.02
CA ILE A 29 9.90 1.50 -1.77
C ILE A 29 10.78 1.39 -3.03
N GLY A 30 11.65 0.37 -3.12
CA GLY A 30 12.43 0.08 -4.32
C GLY A 30 13.13 1.29 -4.94
N THR A 31 12.86 1.55 -6.22
CA THR A 31 13.41 2.66 -7.03
C THR A 31 12.42 3.81 -7.23
N ALA A 32 11.42 3.94 -6.35
CA ALA A 32 10.40 4.98 -6.46
C ALA A 32 11.04 6.37 -6.59
N HIS A 33 10.56 7.14 -7.56
CA HIS A 33 10.97 8.54 -7.72
C HIS A 33 10.27 9.45 -6.71
N GLY A 34 11.05 10.33 -6.08
CA GLY A 34 10.59 11.23 -5.04
C GLY A 34 10.53 10.57 -3.66
N THR A 35 9.75 11.17 -2.76
CA THR A 35 9.63 10.72 -1.37
C THR A 35 8.18 10.34 -1.04
N PRO A 36 7.68 9.15 -1.46
CA PRO A 36 6.34 8.70 -1.11
C PRO A 36 5.98 8.84 0.38
N THR A 37 4.92 9.61 0.64
CA THR A 37 4.32 9.80 1.99
C THR A 37 2.82 9.58 2.01
N GLY A 38 2.19 9.30 0.87
CA GLY A 38 0.76 9.02 0.83
C GLY A 38 0.32 8.16 -0.35
N TYR A 39 -0.85 7.54 -0.20
CA TYR A 39 -1.45 6.74 -1.27
C TYR A 39 -2.08 7.60 -2.36
N ASP A 40 -1.98 7.11 -3.59
CA ASP A 40 -2.74 7.59 -4.74
C ASP A 40 -2.94 6.45 -5.74
N ALA A 41 -4.17 6.29 -6.26
CA ALA A 41 -4.50 5.18 -7.15
C ALA A 41 -3.81 5.27 -8.52
N ASP A 42 -3.49 6.48 -8.97
CA ASP A 42 -2.94 6.75 -10.29
C ASP A 42 -1.46 7.16 -10.24
N VAL A 43 -0.93 7.38 -9.04
CA VAL A 43 0.41 7.89 -8.75
C VAL A 43 0.70 9.19 -9.52
N SER A 44 -0.26 10.12 -9.48
CA SER A 44 -0.28 11.28 -10.37
C SER A 44 0.82 12.31 -10.10
N SER A 45 1.36 12.36 -8.89
CA SER A 45 2.39 13.31 -8.47
C SER A 45 3.58 12.59 -7.83
N ASP A 46 4.70 13.31 -7.76
CA ASP A 46 5.80 12.91 -6.89
C ASP A 46 5.32 12.84 -5.42
N GLY A 47 5.92 11.95 -4.65
CA GLY A 47 5.54 11.73 -3.25
C GLY A 47 4.28 10.88 -3.04
N LYS A 48 3.75 10.25 -4.10
CA LYS A 48 2.64 9.29 -4.02
C LYS A 48 3.07 7.88 -4.38
N THR A 49 2.29 6.91 -3.91
CA THR A 49 2.50 5.49 -4.22
C THR A 49 1.18 4.73 -4.29
N ALA A 50 1.15 3.63 -5.04
CA ALA A 50 0.11 2.61 -4.98
C ALA A 50 0.70 1.27 -4.49
N GLN A 51 1.83 1.33 -3.79
CA GLN A 51 2.55 0.19 -3.23
C GLN A 51 2.38 0.15 -1.70
N CYS A 52 1.78 -0.92 -1.19
CA CYS A 52 1.73 -1.23 0.24
C CYS A 52 3.15 -1.26 0.82
N SER A 53 3.36 -0.55 1.93
CA SER A 53 4.66 -0.39 2.58
C SER A 53 5.76 0.17 1.65
N GLY A 54 5.35 0.98 0.66
CA GLY A 54 6.19 1.64 -0.34
C GLY A 54 6.58 3.08 -0.01
N PHE A 55 6.65 3.44 1.28
CA PHE A 55 6.99 4.78 1.75
C PHE A 55 8.49 4.94 2.09
N ASN A 56 8.99 6.18 2.19
CA ASN A 56 10.40 6.41 2.62
C ASN A 56 10.57 6.29 4.12
N ALA A 57 9.52 6.63 4.85
CA ALA A 57 9.43 6.51 6.29
C ALA A 57 8.05 5.93 6.62
N GLU A 58 7.92 5.37 7.82
CA GLU A 58 6.63 4.86 8.29
C GLU A 58 5.57 5.97 8.28
N GLN A 59 4.40 5.68 7.71
CA GLN A 59 3.29 6.61 7.59
C GLN A 59 2.10 6.11 8.42
N GLN A 60 2.03 6.53 9.68
CA GLN A 60 0.99 6.07 10.62
C GLN A 60 -0.45 6.42 10.17
N GLY A 61 -0.61 7.48 9.36
CA GLY A 61 -1.90 7.89 8.81
C GLY A 61 -2.30 7.19 7.51
N GLU A 62 -1.43 6.32 6.96
CA GLU A 62 -1.65 5.56 5.73
C GLU A 62 -1.97 4.10 6.04
N THR A 63 -3.03 3.90 6.82
CA THR A 63 -3.43 2.59 7.36
C THR A 63 -3.84 1.59 6.28
N PHE A 64 -3.97 0.33 6.67
CA PHE A 64 -4.39 -0.74 5.77
C PHE A 64 -5.79 -0.52 5.17
N SER A 65 -6.73 -0.03 5.97
CA SER A 65 -8.06 0.34 5.50
C SER A 65 -8.01 1.49 4.49
N LYS A 66 -7.14 2.48 4.70
CA LYS A 66 -6.93 3.58 3.75
C LYS A 66 -6.28 3.09 2.46
N PHE A 67 -5.28 2.21 2.53
CA PHE A 67 -4.71 1.52 1.38
C PHE A 67 -5.80 0.84 0.54
N ALA A 68 -6.70 0.10 1.19
CA ALA A 68 -7.77 -0.62 0.51
C ALA A 68 -8.82 0.29 -0.14
N GLU A 69 -9.12 1.43 0.50
CA GLU A 69 -10.10 2.42 0.03
C GLU A 69 -9.54 3.29 -1.10
N VAL A 70 -8.41 3.95 -0.88
CA VAL A 70 -7.83 4.96 -1.78
C VAL A 70 -7.39 4.34 -3.10
N LEU A 71 -6.83 3.12 -3.07
CA LEU A 71 -6.23 2.51 -4.26
C LEU A 71 -7.23 1.78 -5.16
N LYS A 72 -8.54 1.89 -4.90
CA LYS A 72 -9.62 1.33 -5.73
C LYS A 72 -9.49 -0.20 -5.94
N LEU A 73 -9.05 -0.93 -4.90
CA LEU A 73 -8.83 -2.38 -5.00
C LEU A 73 -10.12 -3.16 -5.29
N LYS A 74 -11.27 -2.62 -4.87
CA LYS A 74 -12.60 -3.19 -5.15
C LYS A 74 -12.95 -3.17 -6.63
N GLU A 75 -12.42 -2.20 -7.38
CA GLU A 75 -12.59 -2.03 -8.83
C GLU A 75 -11.57 -2.83 -9.64
N GLY A 76 -10.72 -3.64 -8.99
CA GLY A 76 -9.68 -4.42 -9.66
C GLY A 76 -8.42 -3.62 -10.00
N LYS A 77 -8.27 -2.39 -9.50
CA LYS A 77 -7.06 -1.58 -9.66
C LYS A 77 -6.06 -1.86 -8.53
N ASN A 78 -4.76 -1.73 -8.82
CA ASN A 78 -3.67 -1.77 -7.84
C ASN A 78 -3.63 -3.01 -6.91
N TRP A 79 -4.31 -4.10 -7.31
CA TRP A 79 -4.31 -5.38 -6.60
C TRP A 79 -4.26 -6.54 -7.59
N PRO A 80 -3.45 -7.58 -7.35
CA PRO A 80 -2.49 -7.75 -6.25
C PRO A 80 -1.13 -7.04 -6.48
N THR A 81 -0.98 -6.38 -7.63
CA THR A 81 0.25 -5.70 -8.05
C THR A 81 0.23 -4.24 -7.64
N GLY A 82 1.31 -3.79 -7.01
CA GLY A 82 1.53 -2.39 -6.64
C GLY A 82 2.33 -1.61 -7.68
N TRP A 83 2.24 -0.29 -7.55
CA TRP A 83 2.83 0.66 -8.48
C TRP A 83 3.53 1.78 -7.73
N GLN A 84 4.57 2.32 -8.34
CA GLN A 84 5.34 3.44 -7.80
C GLN A 84 5.54 4.51 -8.87
N ARG A 85 5.94 5.71 -8.42
CA ARG A 85 6.31 6.80 -9.31
C ARG A 85 7.62 6.46 -10.01
N LYS A 86 7.68 6.68 -11.32
CA LYS A 86 8.92 6.57 -12.10
C LYS A 86 9.32 7.97 -12.56
N SER A 87 10.62 8.28 -12.55
CA SER A 87 11.10 9.55 -13.09
C SER A 87 10.65 9.71 -14.55
N GLY A 88 10.04 10.86 -14.88
CA GLY A 88 9.53 11.15 -16.23
C GLY A 88 8.25 10.39 -16.64
N SER A 89 7.61 9.61 -15.75
CA SER A 89 6.36 8.90 -16.03
C SER A 89 5.37 8.98 -14.86
N THR A 90 4.10 8.71 -15.12
CA THR A 90 3.06 8.66 -14.08
C THR A 90 3.27 7.51 -13.10
N LYS A 91 3.54 6.30 -13.59
CA LYS A 91 3.79 5.13 -12.74
C LYS A 91 4.53 4.01 -13.45
N GLU A 92 5.10 3.11 -12.67
CA GLU A 92 5.61 1.80 -13.12
C GLU A 92 5.25 0.69 -12.14
N VAL A 93 5.27 -0.55 -12.63
CA VAL A 93 5.03 -1.74 -11.80
C VAL A 93 6.22 -1.95 -10.86
N VAL A 94 5.95 -2.20 -9.57
CA VAL A 94 7.01 -2.54 -8.61
C VAL A 94 7.48 -3.98 -8.85
N ALA A 95 6.56 -4.96 -8.75
CA ALA A 95 6.79 -6.35 -9.12
C ALA A 95 5.44 -7.10 -9.21
N PRO A 96 5.36 -8.27 -9.87
CA PRO A 96 4.18 -9.11 -9.82
C PRO A 96 3.77 -9.45 -8.38
N ASN A 97 2.50 -9.18 -8.06
CA ASN A 97 1.88 -9.43 -6.75
C ASN A 97 2.53 -8.66 -5.57
N SER A 98 3.24 -7.55 -5.84
CA SER A 98 3.99 -6.83 -4.81
C SER A 98 3.15 -6.32 -3.64
N ASN A 99 1.90 -5.87 -3.87
CA ASN A 99 1.00 -5.45 -2.78
C ASN A 99 0.56 -6.63 -1.93
N ALA A 100 0.22 -7.77 -2.54
CA ALA A 100 -0.16 -8.97 -1.79
C ALA A 100 0.99 -9.50 -0.95
N LYS A 101 2.22 -9.50 -1.48
CA LYS A 101 3.43 -9.90 -0.73
C LYS A 101 3.71 -8.98 0.46
N ALA A 102 3.57 -7.67 0.27
CA ALA A 102 3.77 -6.68 1.32
C ALA A 102 2.75 -6.84 2.46
N VAL A 103 1.46 -6.97 2.12
CA VAL A 103 0.39 -7.24 3.11
C VAL A 103 0.68 -8.52 3.89
N ALA A 104 1.04 -9.61 3.19
CA ALA A 104 1.34 -10.88 3.85
C ALA A 104 2.55 -10.76 4.78
N LYS A 105 3.60 -10.06 4.35
CA LYS A 105 4.79 -9.82 5.17
C LYS A 105 4.46 -9.03 6.43
N ASP A 106 3.75 -7.91 6.29
CA ASP A 106 3.35 -7.09 7.43
C ASP A 106 2.52 -7.90 8.43
N LEU A 107 1.54 -8.68 7.95
CA LEU A 107 0.71 -9.53 8.81
C LEU A 107 1.49 -10.60 9.58
N VAL A 108 2.51 -11.20 8.95
CA VAL A 108 3.36 -12.21 9.60
C VAL A 108 4.28 -11.56 10.64
N ASP A 109 4.82 -10.37 10.34
CA ASP A 109 5.75 -9.67 11.21
C ASP A 109 5.06 -9.10 12.47
N LEU A 110 3.71 -9.04 12.52
CA LEU A 110 2.96 -8.68 13.74
C LEU A 110 3.13 -9.68 14.90
N ASN A 111 3.51 -10.92 14.58
CA ASN A 111 3.64 -12.01 15.55
C ASN A 111 5.10 -12.29 15.93
N ARG A 112 6.03 -11.40 15.56
CA ARG A 112 7.47 -11.52 15.83
C ARG A 112 7.91 -10.45 16.81
#